data_AF-A0A317IZX6-F1
#
_entry.id   AF-A0A317IZX6-F1
#
_cell.length_a   1.000
_cell.length_b   1.000
_cell.length_c   1.000
_cell.angle_alpha   90.00
_cell.angle_beta   90.00
_cell.angle_gamma   90.00
#
_symmetry.space_group_name_H-M   'P 1'
#
loop_
_entity.id
_entity.type
_entity.pdbx_description
1 polymer ?
#
loop_
_entity_poly.entity_id
_entity_poly.type
_entity_poly.pdbx_seq_one_letter_code
_entity_poly.pdbx_strand_id
1 'polypeptide(L)'
;MELLTRERVRHDLVELLKDAREDWDHSVTVTDNTGIFNELGFESIDAVGLSSALEGHFEQALPFPEFMSKAKEQNLKDITVGQLLDFLMQNLESSAERKVA
;
A
#
# COMPACT_ATOMS: atom_id res chain seq x y z
N MET A 1 11.83 -4.74 19.74
CA MET A 1 11.05 -3.78 18.95
C MET A 1 11.56 -3.89 17.53
N GLU A 2 10.82 -4.57 16.66
CA GLU A 2 11.13 -4.56 15.23
C GLU A 2 10.87 -3.14 14.72
N LEU A 3 11.92 -2.49 14.26
CA LEU A 3 11.82 -1.19 13.62
C LEU A 3 11.09 -1.42 12.30
N LEU A 4 9.88 -0.88 12.15
CA LEU A 4 9.17 -0.82 10.88
C LEU A 4 9.97 0.10 9.95
N THR A 5 10.93 -0.48 9.21
CA THR A 5 11.72 0.25 8.24
C THR A 5 10.99 0.30 6.90
N ARG A 6 11.21 1.36 6.13
CA ARG A 6 10.66 1.51 4.78
C ARG A 6 10.96 0.30 3.89
N GLU A 7 12.14 -0.28 4.02
CA GLU A 7 12.53 -1.49 3.29
C GLU A 7 11.67 -2.70 3.66
N ARG A 8 11.37 -2.86 4.96
CA ARG A 8 10.52 -3.95 5.43
C ARG A 8 9.08 -3.77 4.96
N VAL A 9 8.50 -2.59 5.18
CA VAL A 9 7.14 -2.27 4.71
C VAL A 9 7.02 -2.41 3.20
N ARG A 10 8.05 -2.02 2.44
CA ARG A 10 8.09 -2.23 0.99
C ARG A 10 8.06 -3.71 0.64
N HIS A 11 8.88 -4.52 1.30
CA HIS A 11 8.90 -5.95 1.07
C HIS A 11 7.53 -6.58 1.37
N ASP A 12 6.96 -6.28 2.54
CA ASP A 12 5.64 -6.79 2.92
C ASP A 12 4.54 -6.30 1.97
N LEU A 13 4.56 -5.03 1.54
CA LEU A 13 3.65 -4.49 0.52
C LEU A 13 3.76 -5.25 -0.80
N VAL A 14 4.99 -5.52 -1.28
CA VAL A 14 5.20 -6.24 -2.55
C VAL A 14 4.69 -7.68 -2.44
N GLU A 15 4.92 -8.36 -1.32
CA GLU A 15 4.39 -9.71 -1.10
C GLU A 15 2.86 -9.72 -1.05
N LEU A 16 2.24 -8.74 -0.39
CA LEU A 16 0.78 -8.62 -0.33
C LEU A 16 0.17 -8.23 -1.68
N LEU A 17 0.87 -7.43 -2.50
CA LEU A 17 0.46 -7.17 -3.89
C LEU A 17 0.50 -8.45 -4.73
N LYS A 18 1.50 -9.31 -4.54
CA LYS A 18 1.55 -10.62 -5.21
C LYS A 18 0.43 -11.54 -4.77
N ASP A 19 0.12 -11.57 -3.47
CA ASP A 19 -0.98 -12.38 -2.93
C ASP A 19 -2.35 -11.88 -3.44
N ALA A 20 -2.55 -10.56 -3.51
CA ALA A 20 -3.77 -9.97 -4.04
C ALA A 20 -3.97 -10.25 -5.54
N ARG A 21 -2.89 -10.52 -6.29
CA ARG A 21 -2.92 -10.76 -7.74
C ARG A 21 -2.04 -11.95 -8.12
N GLU A 22 -2.62 -13.13 -8.01
CA GLU A 22 -1.95 -14.42 -8.30
C GLU A 22 -1.46 -14.53 -9.76
N ASP A 23 -2.10 -13.86 -10.72
CA ASP A 23 -1.75 -13.85 -12.15
C ASP A 23 -0.67 -12.82 -12.51
N TRP A 24 -0.13 -12.10 -11.53
CA TRP A 24 0.88 -11.08 -11.79
C TRP A 24 2.24 -11.69 -12.13
N ASP A 25 2.90 -11.17 -13.16
CA ASP A 25 4.29 -11.52 -13.49
C ASP A 25 5.27 -11.00 -12.43
N HIS A 26 5.75 -11.89 -11.57
CA HIS A 26 6.73 -11.60 -10.51
C HIS A 26 8.12 -11.23 -11.04
N SER A 27 8.36 -11.34 -12.35
CA SER A 27 9.61 -10.93 -12.99
C SER A 27 9.67 -9.41 -13.20
N VAL A 28 8.52 -8.72 -13.11
CA VAL A 28 8.46 -7.26 -13.17
C VAL A 28 9.09 -6.66 -11.92
N THR A 29 10.10 -5.81 -12.11
CA THR A 29 10.74 -5.09 -11.00
C THR A 29 9.82 -3.97 -10.52
N VAL A 30 9.23 -4.16 -9.34
CA VAL A 30 8.39 -3.15 -8.69
C VAL A 30 9.25 -2.04 -8.10
N THR A 31 9.07 -0.83 -8.60
CA THR A 31 9.75 0.37 -8.11
C THR A 31 8.74 1.36 -7.52
N ASP A 32 9.22 2.35 -6.76
CA ASP A 32 8.37 3.42 -6.22
C ASP A 32 7.60 4.20 -7.31
N ASN A 33 8.08 4.17 -8.56
CA ASN A 33 7.47 4.84 -9.69
C ASN A 33 6.53 3.93 -10.50
N THR A 34 6.41 2.65 -10.14
CA THR A 34 5.57 1.68 -10.84
C THR A 34 4.10 1.92 -10.49
N GLY A 35 3.26 2.06 -11.52
CA GLY A 35 1.83 2.33 -11.40
C GLY A 35 0.98 1.12 -11.04
N ILE A 36 0.20 1.19 -9.96
CA ILE A 36 -0.61 0.08 -9.45
C ILE A 36 -1.78 -0.24 -10.40
N PHE A 37 -2.57 0.76 -10.82
CA PHE A 37 -3.73 0.49 -11.67
C PHE A 37 -3.34 0.39 -13.14
N ASN A 38 -2.43 1.23 -13.61
CA ASN A 38 -2.09 1.34 -15.03
C ASN A 38 -0.96 0.41 -15.47
N GLU A 39 0.04 0.12 -14.63
CA GLU A 39 1.12 -0.82 -14.98
C GLU A 39 0.87 -2.23 -14.43
N LEU A 40 0.55 -2.34 -13.13
CA LEU A 40 0.25 -3.64 -12.51
C LEU A 40 -1.17 -4.13 -12.84
N GLY A 41 -2.02 -3.25 -13.39
CA GLY A 41 -3.37 -3.59 -13.83
C GLY A 41 -4.33 -3.84 -12.67
N PHE A 42 -4.03 -3.39 -11.45
CA PHE A 42 -4.91 -3.57 -10.29
C PHE A 42 -6.23 -2.87 -10.52
N GLU A 43 -7.29 -3.49 -10.03
CA GLU A 43 -8.62 -2.89 -10.00
C GLU A 43 -8.96 -2.40 -8.59
N SER A 44 -10.08 -1.68 -8.47
CA SER A 44 -10.56 -1.20 -7.17
C SER A 44 -10.82 -2.36 -6.20
N ILE A 45 -11.19 -3.54 -6.72
CA ILE A 45 -11.45 -4.74 -5.91
C ILE A 45 -10.16 -5.33 -5.33
N ASP A 46 -9.08 -5.36 -6.12
CA ASP A 46 -7.76 -5.82 -5.67
C ASP A 46 -7.21 -4.88 -4.60
N ALA A 47 -7.43 -3.57 -4.76
CA ALA A 47 -7.03 -2.58 -3.76
C ALA A 47 -7.76 -2.76 -2.42
N VAL A 48 -9.03 -3.17 -2.43
CA VAL A 48 -9.78 -3.48 -1.19
C VAL A 48 -9.29 -4.78 -0.55
N GLY A 49 -8.97 -5.80 -1.35
CA GLY A 49 -8.33 -7.02 -0.86
C GLY A 49 -6.96 -6.74 -0.22
N LEU A 50 -6.13 -5.96 -0.92
CA LEU A 50 -4.83 -5.52 -0.45
C LEU A 50 -4.94 -4.72 0.85
N SER A 51 -5.88 -3.77 0.95
CA SER A 51 -6.07 -3.01 2.18
C SER A 51 -6.40 -3.91 3.36
N SER A 52 -7.33 -4.86 3.18
CA SER A 52 -7.68 -5.80 4.24
C SER A 52 -6.50 -6.69 4.66
N ALA A 53 -5.66 -7.12 3.69
CA ALA A 53 -4.49 -7.93 3.95
C ALA A 53 -3.41 -7.13 4.71
N LEU A 54 -3.19 -5.87 4.33
CA LEU A 54 -2.31 -4.94 5.04
C LEU A 54 -2.80 -4.68 6.47
N GLU A 55 -4.10 -4.43 6.66
CA GLU A 55 -4.68 -4.18 7.97
C GLU A 55 -4.54 -5.40 8.90
N GLY A 56 -4.71 -6.60 8.35
CA GLY A 56 -4.47 -7.85 9.07
C GLY A 56 -2.98 -8.10 9.37
N HIS A 57 -2.09 -7.78 8.42
CA HIS A 57 -0.65 -7.99 8.57
C HIS A 57 -0.03 -7.04 9.60
N PHE A 58 -0.42 -5.76 9.57
CA PHE A 58 0.06 -4.74 10.50
C PHE A 58 -0.83 -4.58 11.75
N GLU A 59 -1.89 -5.38 11.86
CA GLU A 59 -2.91 -5.31 12.93
C GLU A 59 -3.45 -3.89 13.16
N GLN A 60 -3.56 -3.12 12.07
CA GLN A 60 -3.85 -1.69 12.11
C GLN A 60 -4.81 -1.29 11.00
N ALA A 61 -5.82 -0.49 11.36
CA ALA A 61 -6.75 0.06 10.37
C ALA A 61 -6.07 1.12 9.48
N LEU A 62 -6.29 1.04 8.17
CA LEU A 62 -5.70 1.94 7.18
C LEU A 62 -6.81 2.72 6.44
N PRO A 63 -6.75 4.06 6.41
CA PRO A 63 -7.77 4.88 5.75
C PRO A 63 -7.60 4.91 4.22
N PHE A 64 -7.70 3.75 3.58
CA PHE A 64 -7.63 3.61 2.11
C PHE A 64 -8.64 4.49 1.35
N PRO A 65 -9.91 4.64 1.82
CA PRO A 65 -10.87 5.54 1.19
C PRO A 65 -10.40 7.01 1.18
N GLU A 66 -9.74 7.47 2.25
CA GLU A 66 -9.19 8.82 2.32
C GLU A 66 -8.00 8.98 1.37
N PHE A 67 -7.13 7.97 1.29
CA PHE A 67 -6.02 7.93 0.35
C PHE A 67 -6.51 8.04 -1.11
N MET A 68 -7.51 7.24 -1.48
CA MET A 68 -8.10 7.28 -2.82
C MET A 68 -8.80 8.61 -3.12
N SER A 69 -9.43 9.22 -2.10
CA SER A 69 -10.04 10.56 -2.24
C SER A 69 -8.97 11.63 -2.48
N LYS A 70 -7.88 11.63 -1.70
CA LYS A 70 -6.74 12.54 -1.90
C LYS A 70 -6.12 12.36 -3.27
N ALA A 71 -5.97 11.12 -3.74
CA ALA A 71 -5.44 10.86 -5.06
C ALA A 71 -6.30 11.45 -6.18
N LYS A 72 -7.63 11.33 -6.07
CA LYS A 72 -8.58 11.97 -6.98
C LYS A 72 -8.49 13.50 -6.92
N GLU A 73 -8.40 14.09 -5.72
CA GLU A 73 -8.23 15.53 -5.53
C GLU A 73 -6.94 16.05 -6.21
N GLN A 74 -5.86 15.29 -6.08
CA GLN A 74 -4.56 15.57 -6.72
C GLN A 74 -4.55 15.29 -8.23
N ASN A 75 -5.68 14.89 -8.83
CA ASN A 75 -5.78 14.49 -10.23
C ASN A 75 -4.79 13.38 -10.61
N LEU A 76 -4.44 12.52 -9.66
CA LEU A 76 -3.62 11.35 -9.93
C LEU A 76 -4.45 10.40 -10.80
N LYS A 77 -4.00 10.21 -12.04
CA LYS A 77 -4.60 9.23 -12.96
C LYS A 77 -4.32 7.80 -12.53
N ASP A 78 -3.25 7.61 -11.78
CA ASP A 78 -2.76 6.32 -11.31
C ASP A 78 -2.01 6.49 -9.98
N ILE A 79 -2.06 5.46 -9.13
CA ILE A 79 -1.31 5.41 -7.87
C ILE A 79 -0.05 4.61 -8.10
N THR A 80 1.11 5.17 -7.78
CA THR A 80 2.33 4.38 -7.81
C THR A 80 2.56 3.62 -6.51
N VAL A 81 3.35 2.54 -6.56
CA VAL A 81 3.75 1.77 -5.38
C VAL A 81 4.45 2.64 -4.36
N GLY A 82 5.24 3.62 -4.79
CA GLY A 82 5.89 4.58 -3.89
C GLY A 82 4.90 5.46 -3.13
N GLN A 83 3.81 5.89 -3.78
CA GLN A 83 2.74 6.65 -3.12
C GLN A 83 2.02 5.80 -2.06
N LEU A 84 1.74 4.53 -2.37
CA LEU A 84 1.13 3.62 -1.42
C LEU A 84 2.08 3.29 -0.26
N LEU A 85 3.36 3.06 -0.54
CA LEU A 85 4.38 2.82 0.48
C LEU A 85 4.55 4.03 1.40
N ASP A 86 4.56 5.25 0.86
CA ASP A 86 4.65 6.48 1.65
C ASP A 86 3.41 6.66 2.53
N PHE A 87 2.22 6.38 1.99
CA PHE A 87 0.99 6.34 2.76
C PHE A 87 1.06 5.33 3.92
N LEU A 88 1.54 4.11 3.66
CA LEU A 88 1.72 3.11 4.70
C LEU A 88 2.69 3.59 5.77
N MET A 89 3.82 4.15 5.37
CA MET A 89 4.82 4.64 6.33
C MET A 89 4.25 5.74 7.22
N GLN A 90 3.58 6.73 6.64
CA GLN A 90 2.96 7.82 7.41
C GLN A 90 1.90 7.31 8.40
N ASN A 91 1.09 6.33 8.02
CA ASN A 91 0.03 5.79 8.89
C ASN A 91 0.57 4.83 9.95
N LEU A 92 1.53 3.97 9.59
CA LEU A 92 2.16 3.04 10.53
C LEU A 92 3.00 3.80 11.58
N GLU A 93 3.73 4.85 11.17
CA GLU A 93 4.45 5.73 12.10
C GLU A 93 3.48 6.51 13.00
N SER A 94 2.42 7.09 12.44
CA SER A 94 1.44 7.87 13.22
C SER A 94 0.68 7.03 14.25
N SER A 95 0.53 5.73 14.03
CA SER A 95 -0.15 4.83 14.97
C SER A 95 0.71 4.45 16.18
N ALA A 96 2.04 4.42 16.01
CA ALA A 96 2.97 4.30 17.14
C ALA A 96 2.81 5.47 18.13
N GLU A 97 2.39 6.64 17.65
CA GLU A 97 2.14 7.82 18.48
C GLU A 97 0.69 7.92 19.01
N ARG A 98 -0.28 7.19 18.41
CA ARG A 98 -1.72 7.29 18.75
C ARG A 98 -2.25 6.24 19.72
N LYS A 99 -1.39 5.48 20.40
CA LYS A 99 -1.77 4.62 21.53
C LYS A 99 -1.66 5.31 22.90
N VAL A 100 -1.94 6.62 22.95
CA VAL A 100 -2.08 7.42 24.18
C VAL A 100 -3.15 8.50 24.00
N ALA A 101 -4.42 8.13 24.13
CA ALA A 101 -5.51 9.04 24.49
C ALA A 101 -6.68 8.26 25.10
#